data_AF-A0A5B0PHB9-F1
#
_entry.id   AF-A0A5B0PHB9-F1
#
_cell.length_a   1.000
_cell.length_b   1.000
_cell.length_c   1.000
_cell.angle_alpha   90.00
_cell.angle_beta   90.00
_cell.angle_gamma   90.00
#
_symmetry.space_group_name_H-M   'P 1'
#
loop_
_entity.id
_entity.type
_entity.pdbx_description
1 polymer ?
#
loop_
_entity_poly.entity_id
_entity_poly.type
_entity_poly.pdbx_seq_one_letter_code
_entity_poly.pdbx_strand_id
1 'polypeptide(L)'
;MLCRVVAKPAVGTFDFLSNVSGGLRNATTVFDPSRGGRCRLPRHISHDGILRPYSLREAQGQDWLRSADNGKLYSCKYVAHVELPNDQDSVCILTTDRIVMLQINKLVIIWQVLLSELKEVVSEPSGVRLILKDDYTKPLIALIDSSTRSWFGQHIFKLLKDYNDKKKRAAGGSRHGS
;
A
#
# COMPACT_ATOMS: atom_id res chain seq x y z
N MET A 1 55.35 20.66 -18.21
CA MET A 1 54.76 21.30 -17.00
C MET A 1 53.51 22.03 -17.47
N LEU A 2 52.34 21.35 -17.47
CA LEU A 2 51.17 21.57 -16.58
C LEU A 2 50.63 23.02 -16.65
N CYS A 3 49.34 23.33 -16.86
CA CYS A 3 48.12 22.60 -16.46
C CYS A 3 46.87 23.10 -17.25
N ARG A 4 46.11 22.14 -17.78
CA ARG A 4 44.64 21.97 -17.71
C ARG A 4 43.73 23.21 -17.74
N VAL A 5 43.06 23.42 -18.87
CA VAL A 5 41.74 24.10 -18.93
C VAL A 5 40.66 23.04 -18.72
N VAL A 6 39.89 23.13 -17.63
CA VAL A 6 38.70 22.30 -17.39
C VAL A 6 37.47 23.12 -17.76
N ALA A 7 36.84 22.78 -18.88
CA ALA A 7 35.51 23.24 -19.21
C ALA A 7 34.50 22.51 -18.33
N LYS A 8 33.63 23.24 -17.64
CA LYS A 8 32.43 22.70 -16.99
C LYS A 8 31.24 22.92 -17.93
N PRO A 9 30.64 21.91 -18.56
CA PRO A 9 29.29 22.06 -19.11
C PRO A 9 28.30 21.95 -17.94
N ALA A 10 27.70 23.07 -17.58
CA ALA A 10 26.58 23.10 -16.66
C ALA A 10 25.32 22.58 -17.40
N VAL A 11 24.80 21.46 -16.89
CA VAL A 11 23.39 21.11 -16.71
C VAL A 11 22.49 21.22 -17.95
N GLY A 12 22.13 20.04 -18.48
CA GLY A 12 21.18 19.87 -19.56
C GLY A 12 19.76 20.31 -19.20
N THR A 13 19.15 21.04 -20.14
CA THR A 13 17.71 21.27 -20.20
C THR A 13 17.04 19.98 -20.63
N PHE A 14 16.15 19.45 -19.81
CA PHE A 14 15.26 18.39 -20.21
C PHE A 14 13.83 18.91 -20.10
N ASP A 15 13.28 19.27 -21.25
CA ASP A 15 11.88 19.64 -21.39
C ASP A 15 11.06 18.36 -21.55
N PHE A 16 10.22 18.09 -20.57
CA PHE A 16 9.13 17.12 -20.69
C PHE A 16 7.82 17.82 -20.33
N LEU A 17 7.42 18.79 -21.14
CA LEU A 17 6.03 19.20 -21.23
C LEU A 17 5.25 18.09 -21.94
N SER A 18 4.59 17.23 -21.17
CA SER A 18 3.55 16.33 -21.66
C SER A 18 2.20 16.75 -21.08
N ASN A 19 1.36 17.33 -21.93
CA ASN A 19 -0.06 17.56 -21.67
C ASN A 19 -0.75 16.22 -21.39
N VAL A 20 -1.09 15.94 -20.13
CA VAL A 20 -2.15 14.99 -19.79
C VAL A 20 -3.25 15.76 -19.07
N SER A 21 -4.21 16.21 -19.89
CA SER A 21 -5.52 16.67 -19.46
C SER A 21 -6.37 15.46 -19.03
N GLY A 22 -6.69 15.37 -17.74
CA GLY A 22 -7.59 14.36 -17.19
C GLY A 22 -7.67 14.52 -15.68
N GLY A 23 -8.69 15.23 -15.21
CA GLY A 23 -8.75 15.76 -13.86
C GLY A 23 -8.78 14.72 -12.74
N LEU A 24 -8.09 15.04 -11.65
CA LEU A 24 -8.60 14.86 -10.30
C LEU A 24 -7.98 15.92 -9.40
N ARG A 25 -8.81 16.79 -8.86
CA ARG A 25 -8.43 17.87 -7.95
C ARG A 25 -8.04 17.25 -6.61
N ASN A 26 -6.76 17.14 -6.31
CA ASN A 26 -6.33 17.17 -4.91
C ASN A 26 -6.03 18.62 -4.57
N ALA A 27 -7.09 19.30 -4.12
CA ALA A 27 -7.02 20.64 -3.57
C ALA A 27 -6.05 20.64 -2.39
N THR A 28 -4.85 21.19 -2.59
CA THR A 28 -3.97 21.57 -1.48
C THR A 28 -4.56 22.82 -0.85
N THR A 29 -5.54 22.65 0.06
CA THR A 29 -6.02 23.75 0.87
C THR A 29 -4.93 24.14 1.86
N VAL A 30 -4.34 25.30 1.61
CA VAL A 30 -3.47 26.03 2.51
C VAL A 30 -4.28 26.41 3.75
N PHE A 31 -3.95 25.86 4.92
CA PHE A 31 -4.48 26.34 6.20
C PHE A 31 -3.38 26.43 7.28
N ASP A 32 -3.20 27.70 7.69
CA ASP A 32 -2.73 28.32 8.94
C ASP A 32 -1.47 27.78 9.66
N PRO A 33 -0.39 28.60 9.80
CA PRO A 33 0.85 28.29 10.50
C PRO A 33 0.83 28.63 12.00
N SER A 34 -0.31 28.50 12.68
CA SER A 34 -0.41 28.83 14.11
C SER A 34 -0.13 27.64 15.04
N ARG A 35 1.15 27.51 15.41
CA ARG A 35 1.71 26.96 16.68
C ARG A 35 1.35 25.53 17.13
N GLY A 36 2.30 24.62 16.90
CA GLY A 36 2.40 23.27 17.46
C GLY A 36 3.08 22.39 16.43
N GLY A 37 4.40 22.16 16.55
CA GLY A 37 5.25 21.67 15.48
C GLY A 37 4.63 20.51 14.69
N ARG A 38 4.31 20.75 13.41
CA ARG A 38 3.83 19.70 12.50
C ARG A 38 4.96 18.69 12.30
N CYS A 39 5.07 17.71 13.18
CA CYS A 39 5.87 16.53 12.96
C CYS A 39 5.22 15.77 11.82
N ARG A 40 5.91 15.73 10.68
CA ARG A 40 5.46 14.94 9.52
C ARG A 40 5.45 13.47 9.92
N LEU A 41 4.47 12.71 9.42
CA LEU A 41 4.44 11.27 9.62
C LEU A 41 5.71 10.62 9.05
N PRO A 42 6.22 9.55 9.69
CA PRO A 42 7.39 8.83 9.21
C PRO A 42 7.19 8.37 7.76
N ARG A 43 8.25 8.47 6.94
CA ARG A 43 8.23 7.99 5.55
C ARG A 43 7.95 6.48 5.51
N HIS A 44 7.12 6.05 4.57
CA HIS A 44 7.00 4.64 4.22
C HIS A 44 8.23 4.18 3.42
N ILE A 45 8.83 3.09 3.88
CA ILE A 45 9.89 2.40 3.14
C ILE A 45 9.26 1.16 2.54
N SER A 46 9.21 1.13 1.21
CA SER A 46 8.62 0.03 0.47
C SER A 46 9.35 -1.29 0.75
N HIS A 47 8.60 -2.39 0.67
CA HIS A 47 9.12 -3.73 1.01
C HIS A 47 10.21 -4.22 0.05
N ASP A 48 10.33 -3.60 -1.12
CA ASP A 48 11.38 -3.81 -2.13
C ASP A 48 12.71 -3.13 -1.77
N GLY A 49 12.74 -2.28 -0.73
CA GLY A 49 13.93 -1.54 -0.32
C GLY A 49 14.24 -0.33 -1.19
N ILE A 50 13.38 -0.01 -2.17
CA ILE A 50 13.58 1.14 -3.07
C ILE A 50 13.01 2.39 -2.40
N LEU A 51 13.84 3.43 -2.30
CA LEU A 51 13.41 4.71 -1.77
C LEU A 51 12.57 5.47 -2.80
N ARG A 52 11.31 5.77 -2.47
CA ARG A 52 10.40 6.55 -3.30
C ARG A 52 10.20 7.96 -2.73
N PRO A 53 9.74 8.93 -3.55
CA PRO A 53 9.29 10.21 -3.05
C PRO A 53 8.27 10.04 -1.91
N TYR A 54 8.29 10.96 -0.96
CA TYR A 54 7.38 10.90 0.17
C TYR A 54 5.92 10.98 -0.30
N SER A 55 5.12 10.00 0.12
CA SER A 55 3.68 9.99 -0.05
C SER A 55 3.02 10.10 1.32
N LEU A 56 2.26 11.18 1.54
CA LEU A 56 1.50 11.37 2.79
C LEU A 56 0.53 10.20 3.00
N ARG A 57 -0.11 9.74 1.92
CA ARG A 57 -1.03 8.60 1.93
C ARG A 57 -0.35 7.32 2.42
N GLU A 58 0.84 7.00 1.91
CA GLU A 58 1.56 5.80 2.33
C GLU A 58 2.08 5.94 3.77
N ALA A 59 2.51 7.14 4.17
CA ALA A 59 2.91 7.43 5.54
C ALA A 59 1.75 7.25 6.54
N GLN A 60 0.55 7.72 6.20
CA GLN A 60 -0.67 7.52 7.00
C GLN A 60 -1.03 6.04 7.12
N GLY A 61 -1.05 5.31 6.01
CA GLY A 61 -1.36 3.88 6.03
C GLY A 61 -0.37 3.07 6.87
N GLN A 62 0.92 3.44 6.85
CA GLN A 62 1.93 2.82 7.71
C GLN A 62 1.73 3.19 9.19
N ASP A 63 1.35 4.43 9.50
CA ASP A 63 1.11 4.90 10.85
C ASP A 63 -0.08 4.18 11.51
N TRP A 64 -1.21 4.06 10.78
CA TRP A 64 -2.37 3.29 11.19
C TRP A 64 -2.01 1.83 11.46
N LEU A 65 -1.27 1.19 10.54
CA LEU A 65 -0.86 -0.21 10.69
C LEU A 65 0.02 -0.43 11.92
N ARG A 66 0.96 0.49 12.20
CA ARG A 66 1.85 0.40 13.36
C ARG A 66 1.15 0.65 14.68
N SER A 67 0.11 1.48 14.67
CA SER A 67 -0.64 1.85 15.87
C SER A 67 -1.82 0.91 16.15
N ALA A 68 -2.23 0.11 15.16
CA ALA A 68 -3.35 -0.82 15.26
C ALA A 68 -3.20 -1.80 16.44
N ASP A 69 -4.27 -1.92 17.23
CA ASP A 69 -4.39 -2.89 18.32
C ASP A 69 -3.20 -2.85 19.31
N ASN A 70 -2.71 -1.65 19.63
CA ASN A 70 -1.51 -1.44 20.47
C ASN A 70 -0.23 -2.06 19.88
N GLY A 71 -0.09 -2.05 18.55
CA GLY A 71 1.13 -2.49 17.86
C GLY A 71 1.17 -3.96 17.49
N LYS A 72 0.03 -4.68 17.53
CA LYS A 72 -0.03 -6.10 17.09
C LYS A 72 0.46 -6.31 15.65
N LEU A 73 0.31 -5.30 14.80
CA LEU A 73 0.69 -5.34 13.39
C LEU A 73 2.00 -4.61 13.09
N TYR A 74 2.80 -4.28 14.12
CA TYR A 74 4.05 -3.53 13.96
C TYR A 74 5.06 -4.22 13.02
N SER A 75 5.10 -5.55 13.00
CA SER A 75 6.00 -6.34 12.15
C SER A 75 5.51 -6.46 10.69
N CYS A 76 4.26 -6.13 10.41
CA CYS A 76 3.68 -6.22 9.08
C CYS A 76 4.17 -5.07 8.20
N LYS A 77 4.49 -5.38 6.92
CA LYS A 77 4.91 -4.36 5.97
C LYS A 77 3.71 -3.83 5.20
N TYR A 78 3.45 -2.53 5.32
CA TYR A 78 2.43 -1.82 4.56
C TYR A 78 2.71 -1.88 3.05
N VAL A 79 1.66 -2.13 2.26
CA VAL A 79 1.70 -2.13 0.78
C VAL A 79 0.77 -1.06 0.22
N ALA A 80 -0.50 -1.11 0.58
CA ALA A 80 -1.54 -0.21 0.08
C ALA A 80 -2.72 -0.19 1.05
N HIS A 81 -3.59 0.80 0.94
CA HIS A 81 -4.88 0.79 1.64
C HIS A 81 -5.98 1.39 0.77
N VAL A 82 -7.23 1.17 1.19
CA VAL A 82 -8.44 1.80 0.64
C VAL A 82 -9.41 2.11 1.77
N GLU A 83 -10.01 3.29 1.74
CA GLU A 83 -11.06 3.69 2.68
C GLU A 83 -12.41 3.19 2.16
N LEU A 84 -13.29 2.76 3.05
CA LEU A 84 -14.60 2.26 2.64
C LEU A 84 -15.57 3.43 2.40
N PRO A 85 -16.31 3.45 1.27
CA PRO A 85 -17.28 4.51 1.01
C PRO A 85 -18.49 4.47 1.95
N ASN A 86 -18.84 3.27 2.45
CA ASN A 86 -20.01 3.05 3.31
C ASN A 86 -19.72 3.29 4.79
N ASP A 87 -18.45 3.32 5.17
CA ASP A 87 -18.01 3.51 6.56
C ASP A 87 -16.72 4.32 6.56
N GLN A 88 -16.86 5.62 6.82
CA GLN A 88 -15.77 6.60 6.79
C GLN A 88 -14.67 6.30 7.82
N ASP A 89 -15.00 5.50 8.85
CA ASP A 89 -14.05 5.12 9.89
C ASP A 89 -13.32 3.82 9.57
N SER A 90 -13.70 3.11 8.50
CA SER A 90 -13.12 1.81 8.15
C SER A 90 -12.16 1.92 6.97
N VAL A 91 -10.96 1.37 7.17
CA VAL A 91 -9.94 1.24 6.12
C VAL A 91 -9.54 -0.22 5.97
N CYS A 92 -9.44 -0.67 4.71
CA CYS A 92 -8.82 -1.94 4.40
C CYS A 92 -7.36 -1.72 4.01
N ILE A 93 -6.44 -2.30 4.78
CA ILE A 93 -4.99 -2.22 4.60
C ILE A 93 -4.48 -3.55 4.05
N LEU A 94 -3.70 -3.47 2.98
CA LEU A 94 -2.92 -4.56 2.42
C LEU A 94 -1.51 -4.54 3.00
N THR A 95 -1.09 -5.69 3.50
CA THR A 95 0.27 -5.92 3.99
C THR A 95 0.91 -7.08 3.24
N THR A 96 2.21 -7.30 3.43
CA THR A 96 2.92 -8.41 2.78
C THR A 96 2.44 -9.81 3.17
N ASP A 97 1.74 -9.94 4.29
CA ASP A 97 1.40 -11.25 4.88
C ASP A 97 -0.11 -11.44 5.10
N ARG A 98 -0.87 -10.35 5.22
CA ARG A 98 -2.31 -10.36 5.53
C ARG A 98 -3.06 -9.16 4.97
N ILE A 99 -4.37 -9.30 4.85
CA ILE A 99 -5.33 -8.23 4.55
C ILE A 99 -6.04 -7.90 5.85
N VAL A 100 -6.13 -6.62 6.20
CA VAL A 100 -6.67 -6.17 7.50
C VAL A 100 -7.74 -5.12 7.26
N MET A 101 -8.90 -5.28 7.91
CA MET A 101 -9.87 -4.22 8.07
C MET A 101 -9.66 -3.56 9.43
N LEU A 102 -9.42 -2.25 9.43
CA LEU A 102 -9.11 -1.47 10.62
C LEU A 102 -10.14 -0.34 10.77
N GLN A 103 -10.60 -0.11 11.99
CA GLN A 103 -11.33 1.11 12.33
C GLN A 103 -10.32 2.20 12.71
N ILE A 104 -10.19 3.26 11.90
CA ILE A 104 -9.16 4.30 12.00
C ILE A 104 -9.25 5.05 13.34
N ASN A 105 -10.45 5.49 13.74
CA ASN A 105 -10.63 6.30 14.95
C ASN A 105 -10.31 5.54 16.24
N LYS A 106 -10.60 4.24 16.26
CA LYS A 106 -10.33 3.37 17.42
C LYS A 106 -8.98 2.66 17.33
N LEU A 107 -8.38 2.64 16.14
CA LEU A 107 -7.22 1.82 15.79
C LEU A 107 -7.42 0.34 16.13
N VAL A 108 -8.65 -0.17 16.01
CA VAL A 108 -9.02 -1.55 16.33
C VAL A 108 -9.19 -2.37 15.06
N ILE A 109 -8.67 -3.60 15.07
CA ILE A 109 -8.83 -4.54 13.96
C ILE A 109 -10.25 -5.11 14.00
N ILE A 110 -11.02 -4.88 12.93
CA ILE A 110 -12.38 -5.43 12.78
C ILE A 110 -12.30 -6.90 12.36
N TRP A 111 -11.50 -7.18 11.32
CA TRP A 111 -11.20 -8.53 10.87
C TRP A 111 -9.87 -8.53 10.11
N GLN A 112 -9.24 -9.70 10.00
CA GLN A 112 -8.04 -9.89 9.21
C GLN A 112 -8.04 -11.27 8.55
N VAL A 113 -7.37 -11.38 7.41
CA VAL A 113 -7.23 -12.62 6.64
C VAL A 113 -5.76 -12.80 6.28
N LEU A 114 -5.20 -13.97 6.55
CA LEU A 114 -3.83 -14.27 6.13
C LEU A 114 -3.79 -14.60 4.63
N LEU A 115 -2.74 -14.17 3.94
CA LEU A 115 -2.52 -14.54 2.53
C LEU A 115 -2.34 -16.06 2.35
N SER A 116 -1.94 -16.78 3.40
CA SER A 116 -1.88 -18.26 3.41
C SER A 116 -3.24 -18.93 3.28
N GLU A 117 -4.29 -18.30 3.80
CA GLU A 117 -5.67 -18.82 3.83
C GLU A 117 -6.47 -18.36 2.61
N LEU A 118 -6.02 -17.31 1.93
CA LEU A 118 -6.63 -16.80 0.73
C LEU A 118 -6.41 -17.78 -0.44
N LYS A 119 -7.52 -18.18 -1.08
CA LYS A 119 -7.54 -19.04 -2.28
C LYS A 119 -7.59 -18.20 -3.54
N GLU A 120 -8.57 -17.31 -3.60
CA GLU A 120 -8.86 -16.50 -4.79
C GLU A 120 -9.50 -15.16 -4.40
N VAL A 121 -9.42 -14.20 -5.31
CA VAL A 121 -10.01 -12.87 -5.18
C VAL A 121 -10.90 -12.62 -6.38
N VAL A 122 -12.17 -12.31 -6.13
CA VAL A 122 -13.15 -12.05 -7.18
C VAL A 122 -13.59 -10.60 -7.10
N SER A 123 -13.49 -9.88 -8.21
CA SER A 123 -14.02 -8.52 -8.33
C SER A 123 -15.49 -8.59 -8.74
N GLU A 124 -16.36 -8.02 -7.94
CA GLU A 124 -17.81 -7.98 -8.15
C GLU A 124 -18.32 -6.53 -8.24
N PRO A 125 -19.51 -6.29 -8.83
CA PRO A 125 -20.15 -4.97 -8.84
C PRO A 125 -20.21 -4.27 -7.48
N SER A 126 -20.41 -5.04 -6.40
CA SER A 126 -20.50 -4.56 -5.02
C SER A 126 -19.15 -4.35 -4.33
N GLY A 127 -18.04 -4.86 -4.87
CA GLY A 127 -16.73 -4.74 -4.25
C GLY A 127 -15.76 -5.87 -4.59
N VAL A 128 -14.81 -6.12 -3.70
CA VAL A 128 -13.83 -7.21 -3.85
C VAL A 128 -14.14 -8.30 -2.83
N ARG A 129 -14.49 -9.50 -3.32
CA ARG A 129 -14.78 -10.66 -2.48
C ARG A 129 -13.53 -11.53 -2.33
N LEU A 130 -13.20 -11.86 -1.08
CA LEU A 130 -12.11 -12.75 -0.74
C LEU A 130 -12.66 -14.18 -0.57
N ILE A 131 -12.08 -15.14 -1.29
CA ILE A 131 -12.41 -16.57 -1.18
C ILE A 131 -11.32 -17.25 -0.37
N LEU A 132 -11.68 -17.74 0.82
CA LEU A 132 -10.79 -18.49 1.70
C LEU A 132 -10.76 -19.97 1.31
N LYS A 133 -9.70 -20.68 1.69
CA LYS A 133 -9.55 -22.13 1.43
C LYS A 133 -10.56 -22.99 2.18
N ASP A 134 -10.98 -22.54 3.35
CA ASP A 134 -11.84 -23.30 4.25
C ASP A 134 -13.34 -23.06 3.99
N ASP A 135 -13.70 -22.31 2.92
CA ASP A 135 -15.07 -21.96 2.50
C ASP A 135 -16.00 -21.29 3.54
N TYR A 136 -15.57 -21.15 4.79
CA TYR A 136 -16.29 -20.45 5.85
C TYR A 136 -15.87 -18.97 5.91
N THR A 137 -16.87 -18.10 5.73
CA THR A 137 -16.83 -16.62 5.78
C THR A 137 -16.01 -15.97 4.66
N LYS A 138 -16.71 -15.33 3.72
CA LYS A 138 -16.11 -14.55 2.61
C LYS A 138 -16.17 -13.06 2.96
N PRO A 139 -15.09 -12.43 3.46
CA PRO A 139 -15.09 -10.99 3.66
C PRO A 139 -15.26 -10.28 2.32
N LEU A 140 -16.26 -9.41 2.25
CA LEU A 140 -16.53 -8.52 1.12
C LEU A 140 -16.01 -7.14 1.46
N ILE A 141 -15.08 -6.64 0.66
CA ILE A 141 -14.58 -5.27 0.75
C ILE A 141 -15.47 -4.44 -0.18
N ALA A 142 -16.45 -3.75 0.40
CA ALA A 142 -17.46 -2.99 -0.34
C ALA A 142 -16.82 -1.77 -1.03
N LEU A 143 -16.52 -1.89 -2.32
CA LEU A 143 -15.91 -0.85 -3.15
C LEU A 143 -16.86 -0.58 -4.33
N ILE A 144 -17.59 0.52 -4.24
CA ILE A 144 -18.60 0.92 -5.24
C ILE A 144 -17.92 1.50 -6.48
N ASP A 145 -16.85 2.27 -6.28
CA ASP A 145 -16.11 2.87 -7.38
C ASP A 145 -15.32 1.81 -8.16
N SER A 146 -15.60 1.73 -9.48
CA SER A 146 -14.98 0.77 -10.37
C SER A 146 -13.47 0.97 -10.50
N SER A 147 -13.00 2.23 -10.46
CA SER A 147 -11.57 2.54 -10.61
C SER A 147 -10.79 2.07 -9.38
N THR A 148 -11.30 2.37 -8.19
CA THR A 148 -10.75 1.96 -6.90
C THR A 148 -10.79 0.45 -6.74
N ARG A 149 -11.91 -0.19 -7.11
CA ARG A 149 -12.05 -1.66 -7.09
C ARG A 149 -11.03 -2.35 -7.99
N SER A 150 -10.88 -1.86 -9.23
CA SER A 150 -9.89 -2.41 -10.18
C SER A 150 -8.47 -2.24 -9.66
N TRP A 151 -8.12 -1.02 -9.21
CA TRP A 151 -6.82 -0.70 -8.65
C TRP A 151 -6.49 -1.59 -7.43
N PHE A 152 -7.42 -1.70 -6.48
CA PHE A 152 -7.21 -2.47 -5.26
C PHE A 152 -7.17 -3.98 -5.54
N GLY A 153 -8.08 -4.48 -6.39
CA GLY A 153 -8.09 -5.88 -6.81
C GLY A 153 -6.78 -6.30 -7.50
N GLN A 154 -6.23 -5.45 -8.38
CA GLN A 154 -4.93 -5.68 -9.01
C GLN A 154 -3.79 -5.74 -7.97
N HIS A 155 -3.81 -4.88 -6.95
CA HIS A 155 -2.82 -4.91 -5.87
C HIS A 155 -2.89 -6.21 -5.07
N ILE A 156 -4.09 -6.68 -4.72
CA ILE A 156 -4.26 -7.97 -4.01
C ILE A 156 -3.79 -9.13 -4.90
N PHE A 157 -4.15 -9.12 -6.19
CA PHE A 157 -3.76 -10.19 -7.11
C PHE A 157 -2.24 -10.29 -7.27
N LYS A 158 -1.58 -9.15 -7.47
CA LYS A 158 -0.11 -9.07 -7.55
C LYS A 158 0.54 -9.61 -6.26
N LEU A 159 0.03 -9.16 -5.12
CA LEU A 159 0.52 -9.57 -3.81
C LEU A 159 0.35 -11.09 -3.56
N LEU A 160 -0.81 -11.65 -3.91
CA LEU A 160 -1.08 -13.09 -3.79
C LEU A 160 -0.13 -13.91 -4.68
N LYS A 161 0.14 -13.43 -5.89
CA LYS A 161 1.10 -14.05 -6.80
C LYS A 161 2.51 -14.03 -6.21
N ASP A 162 2.97 -12.87 -5.73
CA ASP A 162 4.29 -12.71 -5.12
C ASP A 162 4.46 -13.61 -3.88
N TYR A 163 3.41 -13.73 -3.07
CA TYR A 163 3.36 -14.61 -1.90
C TYR A 163 3.50 -16.09 -2.30
N ASN A 164 2.73 -16.54 -3.31
CA ASN A 164 2.77 -17.91 -3.80
C ASN A 164 4.13 -18.26 -4.44
N ASP A 165 4.72 -17.32 -5.18
CA ASP A 165 6.04 -17.51 -5.80
C ASP A 165 7.14 -17.62 -4.72
N LYS A 166 7.08 -16.80 -3.68
CA LYS A 166 7.97 -16.90 -2.52
C LYS A 166 7.83 -18.25 -1.81
N LYS A 167 6.59 -18.72 -1.61
CA LYS A 167 6.31 -20.03 -0.99
C LYS A 167 6.87 -21.20 -1.81
N LYS A 168 6.72 -21.16 -3.14
CA LYS A 168 7.28 -22.18 -4.05
C LYS A 168 8.81 -22.22 -4.00
N ARG A 169 9.48 -21.07 -4.00
CA ARG A 169 10.94 -20.97 -3.89
C ARG A 169 11.46 -21.56 -2.58
N ALA A 170 10.79 -21.26 -1.47
CA ALA A 170 11.14 -21.82 -0.16
C ALA A 170 10.99 -23.36 -0.12
N ALA A 171 9.97 -23.92 -0.76
CA ALA A 171 9.77 -25.37 -0.83
C ALA A 171 10.76 -26.08 -1.77
N GLY A 172 11.17 -25.44 -2.86
CA GLY A 172 12.12 -25.99 -3.84
C GLY A 172 13.57 -26.05 -3.37
N GLY A 173 13.99 -25.13 -2.49
CA GLY A 173 15.35 -25.07 -1.96
C GLY A 173 15.73 -26.20 -0.99
N SER A 174 14.77 -27.00 -0.51
CA SER A 174 15.00 -28.06 0.47
C SER A 174 15.44 -29.41 -0.15
N ARG A 175 15.50 -29.55 -1.48
CA ARG A 175 15.71 -30.84 -2.17
C ARG A 175 17.12 -31.04 -2.78
N HIS A 176 18.10 -30.20 -2.47
CA HIS A 176 19.44 -30.26 -3.10
C HIS A 176 20.63 -30.24 -2.12
N GLY A 177 20.43 -30.70 -0.88
CA GLY A 177 21.50 -30.85 0.10
C GLY A 177 21.48 -32.24 0.74
N SER A 178 22.03 -33.24 0.05
CA SER A 178 22.47 -34.52 0.59
C SER A 178 23.52 -35.11 -0.35
#